data_AF-A0A3D8JWT9-F1
#
_entry.id   AF-A0A3D8JWT9-F1
#
_cell.length_a   1.000
_cell.length_b   1.000
_cell.length_c   1.000
_cell.angle_alpha   90.00
_cell.angle_beta   90.00
_cell.angle_gamma   90.00
#
_symmetry.space_group_name_H-M   'P 1'
#
loop_
_entity.id
_entity.type
_entity.pdbx_description
1 polymer ?
#
loop_
_entity_poly.entity_id
_entity_poly.type
_entity_poly.pdbx_seq_one_letter_code
_entity_poly.pdbx_strand_id
1 'polypeptide(L)'
;MFLGIVPRSKGRRHPLQLSTEVAEADKHPGCDYQWRVLPLIGSKRKWGDPVGFADRIRLQMVDEKSQSRMLAVSHLDDRSIMAERRPARAESCSWWLSFSRELAIGRDGRVAPVGDFAPYLEYGEVNYVTLVNRAGYLAATDDPYRILRKRTVLLCDLPERGKAVWWRIHRSTSDVVSVAPNASRPVMTRETPARSLSAA
;
A
#
# COMPACT_ATOMS: atom_id res chain seq x y z
N MET A 1 14.16 5.23 -10.69
CA MET A 1 12.95 5.82 -10.07
C MET A 1 12.01 4.69 -9.73
N PHE A 2 11.57 4.61 -8.48
CA PHE A 2 10.62 3.61 -7.98
C PHE A 2 9.40 4.33 -7.44
N LEU A 3 8.24 3.69 -7.50
CA LEU A 3 7.00 4.26 -6.97
C LEU A 3 6.62 3.52 -5.71
N GLY A 4 6.50 4.29 -4.63
CA GLY A 4 6.12 3.80 -3.32
C GLY A 4 4.67 4.18 -3.02
N ILE A 5 3.93 3.29 -2.37
CA ILE A 5 2.70 3.64 -1.66
C ILE A 5 3.13 4.21 -0.30
N VAL A 6 3.05 5.53 -0.10
CA VAL A 6 3.66 6.22 1.05
C VAL A 6 2.66 6.51 2.19
N PRO A 7 3.12 6.61 3.46
CA PRO A 7 2.29 6.99 4.61
C PRO A 7 1.83 8.47 4.66
N ARG A 8 0.70 8.68 5.33
CA ARG A 8 -0.17 9.87 5.40
C ARG A 8 0.40 11.17 5.99
N SER A 9 1.58 11.20 6.64
CA SER A 9 1.95 12.34 7.50
C SER A 9 2.25 13.66 6.76
N LYS A 10 2.37 13.65 5.43
CA LYS A 10 2.78 14.84 4.64
C LYS A 10 1.75 15.35 3.62
N GLY A 11 0.57 14.72 3.47
CA GLY A 11 -0.31 14.93 2.31
C GLY A 11 -1.47 15.92 2.47
N ARG A 12 -1.71 16.78 1.46
CA ARG A 12 -2.93 17.64 1.36
C ARG A 12 -4.06 16.97 0.57
N ARG A 13 -5.29 17.16 1.05
CA ARG A 13 -6.50 16.32 0.86
C ARG A 13 -7.28 16.57 -0.44
N HIS A 14 -7.80 15.52 -1.08
CA HIS A 14 -8.93 15.60 -2.04
C HIS A 14 -9.96 14.46 -1.84
N PRO A 15 -11.02 14.69 -1.04
CA PRO A 15 -11.98 13.67 -0.60
C PRO A 15 -13.02 13.23 -1.65
N LEU A 16 -12.78 13.49 -2.94
CA LEU A 16 -13.71 13.16 -4.03
C LEU A 16 -13.06 12.43 -5.21
N GLN A 17 -11.73 12.32 -5.22
CA GLN A 17 -11.01 11.73 -6.34
C GLN A 17 -10.23 10.54 -5.80
N LEU A 18 -10.86 9.38 -5.67
CA LEU A 18 -10.13 8.11 -5.61
C LEU A 18 -9.64 7.86 -7.04
N SER A 19 -8.53 8.51 -7.40
CA SER A 19 -7.89 8.41 -8.71
C SER A 19 -6.89 7.27 -8.69
N THR A 20 -6.69 6.62 -9.84
CA THR A 20 -5.65 5.60 -10.01
C THR A 20 -4.29 6.22 -10.34
N GLU A 21 -4.19 7.55 -10.42
CA GLU A 21 -2.92 8.27 -10.56
C GLU A 21 -2.04 8.07 -9.33
N VAL A 22 -0.74 7.97 -9.56
CA VAL A 22 0.28 7.79 -8.53
C VAL A 22 1.34 8.87 -8.65
N ALA A 23 2.01 9.17 -7.55
CA ALA A 23 3.17 10.04 -7.52
C ALA A 23 4.41 9.23 -7.12
N GLU A 24 5.59 9.81 -7.35
CA GLU A 24 6.78 9.32 -6.70
C GLU A 24 6.70 9.55 -5.18
N ALA A 25 7.30 8.62 -4.44
CA ALA A 25 7.32 8.68 -2.99
C ALA A 25 7.85 10.04 -2.50
N ASP A 26 7.19 10.60 -1.47
CA ASP A 26 7.49 11.90 -0.85
C ASP A 26 7.41 13.14 -1.77
N LYS A 27 7.21 13.00 -3.08
CA LYS A 27 7.13 14.15 -4.00
C LYS A 27 5.78 14.86 -3.95
N HIS A 28 4.68 14.10 -3.89
CA HIS A 28 3.32 14.66 -3.86
C HIS A 28 2.46 13.92 -2.85
N PRO A 29 2.65 14.18 -1.55
CA PRO A 29 1.97 13.42 -0.51
C PRO A 29 0.45 13.60 -0.51
N GLY A 30 -0.08 14.63 -1.18
CA GLY A 30 -1.52 14.80 -1.41
C GLY A 30 -2.14 13.87 -2.46
N CYS A 31 -1.31 13.11 -3.19
CA CYS A 31 -1.72 12.10 -4.16
C CYS A 31 -1.56 10.67 -3.61
N ASP A 32 -1.04 10.52 -2.39
CA ASP A 32 -0.84 9.22 -1.76
C ASP A 32 -2.14 8.75 -1.11
N TYR A 33 -2.80 7.79 -1.76
CA TYR A 33 -3.96 7.10 -1.20
C TYR A 33 -3.53 6.02 -0.22
N GLN A 34 -4.39 5.70 0.74
CA GLN A 34 -4.23 4.47 1.52
C GLN A 34 -4.80 3.30 0.73
N TRP A 35 -3.98 2.27 0.60
CA TRP A 35 -4.36 1.02 -0.05
C TRP A 35 -4.44 -0.07 0.99
N ARG A 36 -5.56 -0.80 0.99
CA ARG A 36 -5.71 -2.03 1.75
C ARG A 36 -5.41 -3.20 0.82
N VAL A 37 -4.50 -4.06 1.25
CA VAL A 37 -4.26 -5.36 0.64
C VAL A 37 -5.27 -6.33 1.26
N LEU A 38 -6.17 -6.85 0.43
CA LEU A 38 -7.25 -7.72 0.87
C LEU A 38 -7.02 -9.13 0.30
N PRO A 39 -7.37 -10.20 1.05
CA PRO A 39 -7.41 -11.54 0.48
C PRO A 39 -8.46 -11.62 -0.64
N LEU A 40 -8.23 -12.52 -1.60
CA LEU A 40 -9.22 -12.82 -2.64
C LEU A 40 -10.51 -13.37 -2.02
N ILE A 41 -11.66 -13.03 -2.61
CA ILE A 41 -12.96 -13.56 -2.20
C ILE A 41 -12.95 -15.09 -2.36
N GLY A 42 -13.39 -15.81 -1.32
CA GLY A 42 -13.40 -17.27 -1.32
C GLY A 42 -12.05 -17.93 -1.03
N SER A 43 -10.98 -17.15 -0.82
CA SER A 43 -9.71 -17.70 -0.35
C SER A 43 -9.79 -18.13 1.12
N LYS A 44 -8.91 -19.06 1.53
CA LYS A 44 -8.76 -19.46 2.95
C LYS A 44 -8.01 -18.41 3.79
N ARG A 45 -7.47 -17.37 3.16
CA ARG A 45 -6.69 -16.30 3.81
C ARG A 45 -7.61 -15.33 4.55
N LYS A 46 -7.17 -14.88 5.71
CA LYS A 46 -7.85 -13.88 6.54
C LYS A 46 -7.12 -12.54 6.48
N TRP A 47 -7.81 -11.51 6.94
CA TRP A 47 -7.19 -10.19 7.11
C TRP A 47 -6.08 -10.27 8.14
N GLY A 48 -4.91 -9.71 7.81
CA GLY A 48 -3.72 -9.74 8.66
C GLY A 48 -2.82 -10.95 8.45
N ASP A 49 -3.24 -11.96 7.69
CA ASP A 49 -2.36 -13.07 7.31
C ASP A 49 -1.17 -12.54 6.49
N PRO A 50 0.05 -13.10 6.67
CA PRO A 50 1.18 -12.80 5.81
C PRO A 50 0.85 -13.07 4.34
N VAL A 51 1.19 -12.12 3.47
CA VAL A 51 1.01 -12.27 2.02
C VAL A 51 2.22 -13.02 1.47
N GLY A 52 1.99 -14.19 0.88
CA GLY A 52 3.03 -15.01 0.27
C GLY A 52 3.37 -14.62 -1.16
N PHE A 53 4.48 -15.14 -1.66
CA PHE A 53 4.83 -15.04 -3.07
C PHE A 53 3.76 -15.71 -3.93
N ALA A 54 3.36 -15.04 -5.02
CA ALA A 54 2.28 -15.45 -5.89
C ALA A 54 0.93 -15.62 -5.18
N ASP A 55 0.67 -14.93 -4.07
CA ASP A 55 -0.70 -14.86 -3.54
C ASP A 55 -1.58 -14.01 -4.48
N ARG A 56 -2.85 -14.41 -4.61
CA ARG A 56 -3.89 -13.56 -5.23
C ARG A 56 -4.49 -12.64 -4.18
N ILE A 57 -4.41 -11.35 -4.45
CA ILE A 57 -4.92 -10.30 -3.59
C ILE A 57 -5.93 -9.43 -4.33
N ARG A 58 -6.62 -8.59 -3.58
CA ARG A 58 -7.36 -7.45 -4.12
C ARG A 58 -6.83 -6.18 -3.47
N LEU A 59 -6.83 -5.10 -4.23
CA LEU A 59 -6.34 -3.81 -3.78
C LEU A 59 -7.52 -2.85 -3.64
N GLN A 60 -7.70 -2.30 -2.44
CA GLN A 60 -8.79 -1.37 -2.14
C GLN A 60 -8.21 -0.02 -1.74
N MET A 61 -8.54 1.01 -2.52
CA MET A 61 -8.25 2.40 -2.20
C MET A 61 -9.30 2.89 -1.21
N VAL A 62 -8.87 3.59 -0.16
CA VAL A 62 -9.75 4.11 0.89
C VAL A 62 -9.42 5.57 1.18
N ASP A 63 -10.44 6.42 1.30
CA ASP A 63 -10.29 7.80 1.76
C ASP A 63 -10.64 7.96 3.26
N GLU A 64 -10.39 9.15 3.81
CA GLU A 64 -10.67 9.45 5.22
C GLU A 64 -12.17 9.43 5.56
N LYS A 65 -13.05 9.57 4.55
CA LYS A 65 -14.51 9.48 4.71
C LYS A 65 -15.01 8.04 4.59
N SER A 66 -14.10 7.07 4.63
CA SER A 66 -14.39 5.64 4.45
C SER A 66 -15.03 5.29 3.10
N GLN A 67 -14.95 6.17 2.10
CA GLN A 67 -15.23 5.78 0.73
C GLN A 67 -14.15 4.83 0.28
N SER A 68 -14.56 3.76 -0.39
CA SER A 68 -13.63 2.79 -0.92
C SER A 68 -13.94 2.43 -2.36
N ARG A 69 -12.88 2.14 -3.11
CA ARG A 69 -12.93 1.67 -4.49
C ARG A 69 -11.89 0.58 -4.67
N MET A 70 -12.23 -0.45 -5.42
CA MET A 70 -11.30 -1.50 -5.79
C MET A 70 -10.46 -1.02 -6.97
N LEU A 71 -9.16 -1.30 -6.93
CA LEU A 71 -8.33 -1.18 -8.12
C LEU A 71 -8.69 -2.32 -9.07
N ALA A 72 -9.17 -1.95 -10.26
CA ALA A 72 -9.62 -2.89 -11.26
C ALA A 72 -9.05 -2.55 -12.64
N VAL A 73 -8.89 -3.57 -13.46
CA VAL A 73 -8.75 -3.41 -14.91
C VAL A 73 -10.13 -3.10 -15.49
N SER A 74 -10.23 -2.02 -16.26
CA SER A 74 -11.45 -1.60 -16.94
C SER A 74 -12.01 -2.73 -17.79
N HIS A 75 -13.30 -2.98 -17.66
CA HIS A 75 -14.02 -3.97 -18.49
C HIS A 75 -14.37 -3.43 -19.89
N LEU A 76 -14.12 -2.15 -20.15
CA LEU A 76 -14.43 -1.50 -21.43
C LEU A 76 -13.32 -1.73 -22.46
N ASP A 77 -12.06 -1.72 -22.01
CA ASP A 77 -10.88 -1.83 -22.89
C ASP A 77 -9.87 -2.90 -22.44
N ASP A 78 -10.13 -3.57 -21.31
CA ASP A 78 -9.28 -4.60 -20.69
C ASP A 78 -7.82 -4.17 -20.47
N ARG A 79 -7.55 -2.85 -20.41
CA ARG A 79 -6.19 -2.26 -20.31
C ARG A 79 -6.09 -1.11 -19.34
N SER A 80 -7.11 -0.25 -19.29
CA SER A 80 -7.08 0.92 -18.41
C SER A 80 -7.27 0.52 -16.96
N ILE A 81 -6.58 1.21 -16.04
CA ILE A 81 -6.70 0.97 -14.61
C ILE A 81 -7.73 1.95 -14.02
N MET A 82 -8.70 1.41 -13.30
CA MET A 82 -9.84 2.14 -12.74
C MET A 82 -10.02 1.89 -11.24
N ALA A 83 -10.60 2.87 -10.56
CA ALA A 83 -11.04 2.76 -9.18
C ALA A 83 -12.56 2.50 -9.16
N GLU A 84 -12.97 1.24 -9.05
CA GLU A 84 -14.38 0.83 -9.17
C GLU A 84 -15.03 0.58 -7.81
N ARG A 85 -16.24 1.10 -7.58
CA ARG A 85 -16.98 0.83 -6.32
C ARG A 85 -17.45 -0.61 -6.23
N ARG A 86 -17.82 -1.18 -7.37
CA ARG A 86 -18.28 -2.55 -7.54
C ARG A 86 -17.71 -3.06 -8.85
N PRO A 87 -16.61 -3.84 -8.80
CA PRO A 87 -16.03 -4.41 -10.00
C PRO A 87 -17.04 -5.23 -10.78
N ALA A 88 -17.13 -5.01 -12.09
CA ALA A 88 -18.06 -5.73 -12.96
C ALA A 88 -17.75 -7.24 -13.00
N ARG A 89 -16.48 -7.62 -12.83
CA ARG A 89 -16.00 -9.00 -12.82
C ARG A 89 -15.04 -9.21 -11.65
N ALA A 90 -15.04 -10.40 -11.06
CA ALA A 90 -14.13 -10.70 -9.96
C ALA A 90 -12.66 -10.70 -10.42
N GLU A 91 -12.39 -11.16 -11.66
CA GLU A 91 -11.02 -11.20 -12.18
C GLU A 91 -10.45 -9.79 -12.41
N SER A 92 -11.30 -8.79 -12.69
CA SER A 92 -10.81 -7.44 -12.98
C SER A 92 -10.12 -6.80 -11.79
N CYS A 93 -10.45 -7.20 -10.56
CA CYS A 93 -9.80 -6.71 -9.33
C CYS A 93 -8.94 -7.76 -8.61
N SER A 94 -8.64 -8.90 -9.25
CA SER A 94 -7.77 -9.94 -8.71
C SER A 94 -6.35 -9.77 -9.23
N TRP A 95 -5.42 -9.48 -8.33
CA TRP A 95 -4.01 -9.24 -8.65
C TRP A 95 -3.14 -10.35 -8.09
N TRP A 96 -2.31 -10.95 -8.92
CA TRP A 96 -1.19 -11.77 -8.44
C TRP A 96 -0.08 -10.87 -7.95
N LEU A 97 0.39 -11.12 -6.73
CA LEU A 97 1.48 -10.38 -6.12
C LEU A 97 2.76 -11.21 -6.19
N SER A 98 3.76 -10.67 -6.88
CA SER A 98 5.12 -11.22 -6.94
C SER A 98 6.08 -10.20 -6.35
N PHE A 99 7.15 -10.63 -5.70
CA PHE A 99 8.13 -9.72 -5.14
C PHE A 99 9.53 -10.32 -5.13
N SER A 100 10.54 -9.45 -5.14
CA SER A 100 11.93 -9.80 -4.91
C SER A 100 12.60 -8.74 -4.05
N ARG A 101 13.64 -9.13 -3.29
CA ARG A 101 14.49 -8.19 -2.56
C ARG A 101 15.47 -7.47 -3.47
N GLU A 102 15.80 -8.07 -4.61
CA GLU A 102 16.79 -7.55 -5.53
C GLU A 102 16.29 -7.54 -6.98
N LEU A 103 16.70 -6.50 -7.71
CA LEU A 103 16.45 -6.35 -9.13
C LEU A 103 17.78 -6.16 -9.85
N ALA A 104 18.00 -6.89 -10.93
CA ALA A 104 19.14 -6.69 -11.81
C ALA A 104 18.70 -6.17 -13.17
N ILE A 105 19.62 -5.48 -13.83
CA ILE A 105 19.46 -5.05 -15.22
C ILE A 105 20.13 -6.13 -16.09
N GLY A 106 19.34 -6.77 -16.95
CA GLY A 106 19.83 -7.72 -17.94
C GLY A 106 20.67 -7.05 -19.03
N ARG A 107 21.35 -7.85 -19.85
CA ARG A 107 22.13 -7.35 -21.00
C ARG A 107 21.27 -6.64 -22.04
N ASP A 108 20.00 -6.98 -22.10
CA ASP A 108 18.96 -6.37 -22.92
C ASP A 108 18.42 -5.04 -22.34
N GLY A 109 18.90 -4.62 -21.16
CA GLY A 109 18.45 -3.42 -20.47
C GLY A 109 17.16 -3.59 -19.67
N ARG A 110 16.56 -4.79 -19.67
CA ARG A 110 15.34 -5.10 -18.92
C ARG A 110 15.64 -5.28 -17.45
N VAL A 111 14.72 -4.87 -16.59
CA VAL A 111 14.86 -5.01 -15.13
C VAL A 111 14.05 -6.21 -14.66
N ALA A 112 14.75 -7.22 -14.15
CA ALA A 112 14.18 -8.50 -13.71
C ALA A 112 14.53 -8.78 -12.24
N PRO A 113 13.69 -9.56 -11.53
CA PRO A 113 14.03 -9.99 -10.18
C PRO A 113 15.22 -10.95 -10.22
N VAL A 114 16.11 -10.82 -9.24
CA VAL A 114 17.22 -11.76 -9.02
C VAL A 114 17.30 -12.14 -7.55
N GLY A 115 18.02 -13.22 -7.27
CA GLY A 115 18.21 -13.74 -5.91
C GLY A 115 17.05 -14.57 -5.41
N ASP A 116 17.08 -14.86 -4.12
CA ASP A 116 16.10 -15.72 -3.46
C ASP A 116 14.79 -14.97 -3.15
N PHE A 117 13.69 -15.69 -3.31
CA PHE A 117 12.37 -15.20 -2.96
C PHE A 117 12.10 -15.37 -1.47
N ALA A 118 11.80 -14.26 -0.79
CA ALA A 118 11.34 -14.33 0.59
C ALA A 118 9.97 -15.05 0.65
N PRO A 119 9.68 -15.80 1.73
CA PRO A 119 8.43 -16.54 1.84
C PRO A 119 7.20 -15.62 1.95
N TYR A 120 7.40 -14.42 2.49
CA TYR A 120 6.34 -13.43 2.73
C TYR A 120 6.79 -12.03 2.33
N LEU A 121 5.80 -11.21 1.95
CA LEU A 121 5.99 -9.81 1.61
C LEU A 121 6.44 -9.02 2.84
N GLU A 122 7.56 -8.32 2.70
CA GLU A 122 8.03 -7.33 3.65
C GLU A 122 7.73 -5.91 3.15
N TYR A 123 7.30 -5.06 4.08
CA TYR A 123 6.88 -3.70 3.76
C TYR A 123 8.06 -2.72 3.85
N GLY A 124 7.96 -1.61 3.11
CA GLY A 124 8.95 -0.55 3.06
C GLY A 124 9.95 -0.75 1.92
N GLU A 125 11.23 -0.56 2.23
CA GLU A 125 12.32 -0.53 1.24
C GLU A 125 12.87 -1.92 0.90
N VAL A 126 12.38 -2.97 1.58
CA VAL A 126 12.97 -4.31 1.53
C VAL A 126 12.58 -5.08 0.27
N ASN A 127 11.36 -4.92 -0.22
CA ASN A 127 10.83 -5.71 -1.33
C ASN A 127 10.41 -4.81 -2.48
N TYR A 128 10.80 -5.20 -3.69
CA TYR A 128 10.21 -4.74 -4.93
C TYR A 128 9.06 -5.65 -5.30
N VAL A 129 7.90 -5.07 -5.52
CA VAL A 129 6.66 -5.79 -5.79
C VAL A 129 6.25 -5.55 -7.23
N THR A 130 5.72 -6.59 -7.86
CA THR A 130 5.02 -6.52 -9.14
C THR A 130 3.61 -7.06 -8.94
N LEU A 131 2.63 -6.38 -9.54
CA LEU A 131 1.22 -6.75 -9.50
C LEU A 131 0.78 -7.17 -10.90
N VAL A 132 0.29 -8.39 -11.05
CA VAL A 132 -0.09 -8.97 -12.34
C VAL A 132 -1.58 -9.24 -12.39
N ASN A 133 -2.24 -8.83 -13.47
CA ASN A 133 -3.64 -9.11 -13.77
C ASN A 133 -3.80 -9.39 -15.27
N ARG A 134 -4.52 -10.46 -15.63
CA ARG A 134 -4.76 -10.89 -17.03
C ARG A 134 -3.48 -10.90 -17.90
N ALA A 135 -2.41 -11.49 -17.35
CA ALA A 135 -1.08 -11.54 -17.97
C ALA A 135 -0.40 -10.18 -18.20
N GLY A 136 -0.99 -9.07 -17.72
CA GLY A 136 -0.39 -7.75 -17.75
C GLY A 136 0.10 -7.28 -16.38
N TYR A 137 1.05 -6.37 -16.39
CA TYR A 137 1.69 -5.77 -15.23
C TYR A 137 1.06 -4.42 -14.91
N LEU A 138 0.73 -4.18 -13.65
CA LEU A 138 0.41 -2.83 -13.19
C LEU A 138 1.68 -1.99 -13.32
N ALA A 139 1.61 -0.94 -14.14
CA ALA A 139 2.70 -0.03 -14.37
C ALA A 139 2.29 1.41 -14.11
N ALA A 140 3.27 2.27 -13.96
CA ALA A 140 3.08 3.71 -13.97
C ALA A 140 3.88 4.35 -15.09
N THR A 141 3.20 5.12 -15.93
CA THR A 141 3.78 5.84 -17.05
C THR A 141 3.63 7.33 -16.85
N ASP A 142 4.54 8.11 -17.43
CA ASP A 142 4.42 9.56 -17.43
C ASP A 142 3.13 9.99 -18.15
N ASP A 143 2.45 10.98 -17.58
CA ASP A 143 1.29 11.61 -18.21
C ASP A 143 1.78 12.88 -18.93
N PRO A 144 1.65 12.97 -20.27
CA PRO A 144 2.13 14.13 -21.02
C PRO A 144 1.44 15.45 -20.61
N TYR A 145 0.26 15.36 -19.97
CA TYR A 145 -0.49 16.51 -19.49
C TYR A 145 -0.25 16.81 -18.01
N ARG A 146 0.43 15.92 -17.27
CA ARG A 146 0.66 16.03 -15.82
C ARG A 146 2.08 15.62 -15.47
N ILE A 147 3.01 16.58 -15.59
CA ILE A 147 4.45 16.41 -15.34
C ILE A 147 4.75 15.77 -13.97
N LEU A 148 3.88 15.96 -12.99
CA LEU A 148 4.07 15.56 -11.60
C LEU A 148 3.31 14.29 -11.19
N ARG A 149 2.46 13.74 -12.07
CA ARG A 149 1.65 12.55 -11.78
C ARG A 149 1.87 11.50 -12.85
N LYS A 150 1.93 10.26 -12.43
CA LYS A 150 2.01 9.12 -13.33
C LYS A 150 0.64 8.47 -13.42
N ARG A 151 0.26 8.11 -14.65
CA ARG A 151 -0.94 7.34 -14.91
C ARG A 151 -0.64 5.86 -14.64
N THR A 152 -1.54 5.16 -13.96
CA THR A 152 -1.46 3.70 -13.90
C THR A 152 -2.08 3.07 -15.13
N VAL A 153 -1.38 2.08 -15.68
CA VAL A 153 -1.77 1.35 -16.89
C VAL A 153 -1.47 -0.13 -16.72
N LEU A 154 -2.13 -0.98 -17.51
CA LEU A 154 -1.78 -2.38 -17.63
C LEU A 154 -0.84 -2.57 -18.84
N LEU A 155 0.38 -3.02 -18.61
CA LEU A 155 1.33 -3.35 -19.67
C LEU A 155 1.31 -4.85 -19.96
N CYS A 156 1.22 -5.25 -21.22
CA CYS A 156 1.20 -6.67 -21.60
C CYS A 156 2.56 -7.36 -21.42
N ASP A 157 3.66 -6.60 -21.44
CA ASP A 157 5.02 -7.10 -21.32
C ASP A 157 5.81 -6.33 -20.27
N LEU A 158 6.93 -6.91 -19.83
CA LEU A 158 7.91 -6.17 -19.04
C LEU A 158 8.44 -4.99 -19.85
N PRO A 159 8.59 -3.80 -19.24
CA PRO A 159 9.10 -2.65 -19.94
C PRO A 159 10.51 -2.93 -20.46
N GLU A 160 10.80 -2.51 -21.70
CA GLU A 160 12.11 -2.72 -22.34
C GLU A 160 13.25 -2.16 -21.51
N ARG A 161 13.00 -1.05 -20.80
CA ARG A 161 13.94 -0.42 -19.87
C ARG A 161 13.22 0.12 -18.64
N GLY A 162 13.92 0.11 -17.52
CA GLY A 162 13.50 0.80 -16.31
C GLY A 162 12.61 -0.01 -15.37
N LYS A 163 12.01 0.69 -14.40
CA LYS A 163 11.39 0.11 -13.19
C LYS A 163 9.90 0.40 -13.08
N ALA A 164 9.22 0.70 -14.19
CA ALA A 164 7.85 1.19 -14.21
C ALA A 164 6.80 0.23 -13.65
N VAL A 165 7.10 -1.08 -13.65
CA VAL A 165 6.24 -2.15 -13.10
C VAL A 165 6.63 -2.59 -11.69
N TRP A 166 7.73 -2.03 -11.16
CA TRP A 166 8.27 -2.38 -9.85
C TRP A 166 7.88 -1.34 -8.82
N TRP A 167 7.16 -1.80 -7.80
CA TRP A 167 6.54 -1.00 -6.76
C TRP A 167 7.19 -1.26 -5.41
N ARG A 168 7.03 -0.31 -4.49
CA ARG A 168 7.28 -0.54 -3.06
C ARG A 168 5.99 -0.32 -2.29
N ILE A 169 5.74 -1.20 -1.33
CA ILE A 169 4.55 -1.13 -0.48
C ILE A 169 4.99 -0.73 0.91
N HIS A 170 4.70 0.51 1.33
CA HIS A 170 4.98 0.95 2.69
C HIS A 170 3.74 0.78 3.55
N ARG A 171 3.92 0.39 4.83
CA ARG A 171 2.81 0.41 5.78
C ARG A 171 2.44 1.85 6.05
N SER A 172 1.16 2.17 5.92
CA SER A 172 0.64 3.42 6.47
C SER A 172 0.87 3.41 7.98
N THR A 173 1.71 4.31 8.51
CA THR A 173 1.97 4.51 9.95
C THR A 173 0.78 5.17 10.65
N SER A 174 -0.39 4.57 10.53
CA SER A 174 -1.63 5.02 11.15
C SER A 174 -1.80 4.34 12.51
N ASP A 175 -0.82 4.50 13.40
CA ASP A 175 -1.00 4.20 14.83
C ASP A 175 -0.72 5.47 15.63
N VAL A 176 -1.69 6.38 15.59
CA VAL A 176 -2.13 7.01 16.84
C VAL A 176 -3.54 6.47 17.06
N VAL A 177 -3.63 5.23 17.54
CA VAL A 177 -4.63 4.97 18.56
C VAL A 177 -4.19 5.86 19.71
N SER A 178 -4.88 6.97 19.93
CA SER A 178 -4.80 7.64 21.22
C SER A 178 -5.29 6.61 22.23
N VAL A 179 -4.37 5.83 22.78
CA VAL A 179 -4.54 5.30 24.12
C VAL A 179 -4.67 6.56 24.94
N ALA A 180 -5.92 6.98 25.17
CA ALA A 180 -6.21 7.92 26.24
C ALA A 180 -5.37 7.42 27.41
N PRO A 181 -4.52 8.27 28.03
CA PRO A 181 -3.91 7.85 29.27
C PRO A 181 -5.10 7.45 30.13
N ASN A 182 -5.18 6.17 30.46
CA ASN A 182 -6.01 5.72 31.56
C ASN A 182 -5.47 6.56 32.70
N ALA A 183 -6.17 7.66 32.97
CA ALA A 183 -5.91 8.51 34.10
C ALA A 183 -6.01 7.55 35.26
N SER A 184 -4.84 7.18 35.75
CA SER A 184 -4.63 6.53 37.01
C SER A 184 -5.54 7.28 37.98
N ARG A 185 -6.63 6.62 38.36
CA ARG A 185 -7.44 7.05 39.49
C ARG A 185 -6.45 7.41 40.60
N PRO A 186 -6.46 8.64 41.12
CA PRO A 186 -5.63 8.93 42.28
C PRO A 186 -6.12 8.02 43.39
N VAL A 187 -5.29 7.04 43.74
CA VAL A 187 -5.39 6.35 45.01
C VAL A 187 -5.16 7.44 46.04
N MET A 188 -6.24 7.86 46.72
CA MET A 188 -6.13 8.68 47.92
C MET A 188 -5.33 7.88 48.94
N THR A 189 -4.03 8.15 49.01
CA THR A 189 -3.20 7.78 50.14
C THR A 189 -3.75 8.52 51.35
N ARG A 190 -4.44 7.79 52.22
CA ARG A 190 -4.76 8.25 53.58
C ARG A 190 -3.44 8.42 54.32
N GLU A 191 -2.99 9.66 54.45
CA GLU A 191 -1.95 10.00 55.41
C GLU A 191 -2.45 9.68 56.81
N THR A 192 -1.75 8.77 57.48
CA THR A 192 -1.93 8.47 58.90
C THR A 192 -0.88 9.29 59.64
N PRO A 193 -1.23 10.20 60.55
CA PRO A 193 -0.24 11.02 61.24
C PRO A 193 0.54 10.15 62.23
N ALA A 194 1.85 10.03 62.01
CA ALA A 194 2.77 9.44 62.97
C ALA A 194 2.91 10.39 64.18
N ARG A 195 2.55 9.85 65.34
CA ARG A 195 2.73 10.48 66.66
C ARG A 195 4.21 10.80 66.91
N SER A 196 4.44 12.02 67.34
CA SER A 196 5.64 12.52 67.99
C SER A 196 5.90 11.79 69.32
N LEU A 197 7.12 11.29 69.48
CA LEU A 197 7.74 11.01 70.77
C LEU A 197 9.23 11.38 70.67
N SER A 198 9.55 12.58 71.13
CA SER A 198 10.88 12.90 71.66
C SER A 198 10.75 12.93 73.18
N ALA A 199 11.63 12.19 73.86
CA ALA A 199 11.71 12.16 75.31
C ALA A 199 12.56 13.35 75.82
N ALA A 200 11.97 14.13 76.71
CA ALA A 200 12.59 14.82 77.86
C ALA A 200 11.46 15.32 78.77
#